data_AF-A0A087M6H8-F1
#
_entry.id   AF-A0A087M6H8-F1
#
_cell.length_a   1.000
_cell.length_b   1.000
_cell.length_c   1.000
_cell.angle_alpha   90.00
_cell.angle_beta   90.00
_cell.angle_gamma   90.00
#
_symmetry.space_group_name_H-M   'P 1'
#
loop_
_entity.id
_entity.type
_entity.pdbx_description
1 polymer ?
#
loop_
_entity_poly.entity_id
_entity_poly.type
_entity_poly.pdbx_seq_one_letter_code
_entity_poly.pdbx_strand_id
1 'polypeptide(L)'
;MIRLTQAYLALAALTALFVGLGMLSMPVAFYGSYGIDPTLSPSLASELRSPGVLLTSIGLFFAYGIISPRWRNFALWTAAVFYLGYATARALSLALDGIPSTGLLVAGAFELALGLAAAALLLTQRRTITA
;
A
#
# COMPACT_ATOMS: atom_id res chain seq x y z
N MET A 1 22.52 3.42 -1.68
CA MET A 1 21.28 3.74 -2.42
C MET A 1 20.54 2.50 -2.91
N ILE A 2 21.13 1.67 -3.77
CA ILE A 2 20.46 0.49 -4.36
C ILE A 2 19.93 -0.50 -3.31
N ARG A 3 20.78 -0.92 -2.35
CA ARG A 3 20.38 -1.86 -1.28
C ARG A 3 19.23 -1.31 -0.42
N LEU A 4 19.24 -0.01 -0.13
CA LEU A 4 18.18 0.66 0.62
C LEU A 4 16.85 0.68 -0.16
N THR A 5 16.91 0.92 -1.48
CA THR A 5 15.71 0.87 -2.34
C THR A 5 15.14 -0.55 -2.41
N GLN A 6 16.00 -1.57 -2.50
CA GLN A 6 15.56 -2.97 -2.48
C GLN A 6 14.95 -3.35 -1.13
N ALA A 7 15.55 -2.93 -0.02
CA ALA A 7 15.01 -3.15 1.32
C ALA A 7 13.64 -2.47 1.49
N TYR A 8 13.51 -1.23 1.03
CA TYR A 8 12.22 -0.53 0.99
C TYR A 8 11.19 -1.28 0.14
N LEU A 9 11.54 -1.67 -1.10
CA LEU A 9 10.63 -2.40 -1.98
C LEU A 9 10.23 -3.76 -1.39
N ALA A 10 11.11 -4.43 -0.64
CA ALA A 10 10.77 -5.65 0.09
C ALA A 10 9.71 -5.39 1.17
N LEU A 11 9.90 -4.35 1.99
CA LEU A 11 8.92 -3.97 3.02
C LEU A 11 7.58 -3.56 2.39
N ALA A 12 7.62 -2.75 1.33
CA ALA A 12 6.45 -2.32 0.57
C ALA A 12 5.72 -3.50 -0.07
N ALA A 13 6.45 -4.46 -0.66
CA ALA A 13 5.89 -5.67 -1.25
C ALA A 13 5.22 -6.54 -0.18
N LEU A 14 5.91 -6.81 0.92
CA LEU A 14 5.37 -7.62 2.02
C LEU A 14 4.09 -7.01 2.61
N THR A 15 4.07 -5.70 2.80
CA THR A 15 2.89 -4.99 3.31
C THR A 15 1.71 -5.12 2.34
N ALA A 16 1.90 -4.80 1.06
CA ALA A 16 0.85 -4.88 0.05
C ALA A 16 0.34 -6.32 -0.16
N LEU A 17 1.25 -7.31 -0.17
CA LEU A 17 0.88 -8.72 -0.29
C LEU A 17 0.13 -9.21 0.94
N PHE A 18 0.59 -8.88 2.15
CA PHE A 18 -0.08 -9.28 3.39
C PHE A 18 -1.51 -8.73 3.44
N VAL A 19 -1.68 -7.44 3.16
CA VAL A 19 -2.99 -6.78 3.14
C VAL A 19 -3.87 -7.34 2.03
N GLY A 20 -3.38 -7.38 0.79
CA GLY A 20 -4.17 -7.86 -0.37
C GLY A 20 -4.58 -9.33 -0.24
N LEU A 21 -3.67 -10.20 0.18
CA LEU A 21 -4.00 -11.62 0.41
C LEU A 21 -4.97 -11.78 1.59
N GLY A 22 -4.84 -10.98 2.65
CA GLY A 22 -5.80 -10.99 3.77
C GLY A 22 -7.21 -10.64 3.31
N MET A 23 -7.36 -9.59 2.50
CA MET A 23 -8.63 -9.17 1.91
C MET A 23 -9.25 -10.25 1.01
N LEU A 24 -8.43 -11.01 0.26
CA LEU A 24 -8.91 -12.03 -0.68
C LEU A 24 -9.25 -13.36 0.01
N SER A 25 -8.33 -13.87 0.82
CA SER A 25 -8.39 -15.22 1.39
C SER A 25 -9.19 -15.29 2.68
N MET A 26 -9.18 -14.23 3.49
CA MET A 26 -9.82 -14.21 4.82
C MET A 26 -10.60 -12.90 5.06
N PRO A 27 -11.54 -12.52 4.16
CA PRO A 27 -12.20 -11.20 4.22
C PRO A 27 -12.95 -10.97 5.52
N VAL A 28 -13.67 -11.97 6.05
CA VAL A 28 -14.44 -11.81 7.30
C VAL A 28 -13.52 -11.50 8.48
N ALA A 29 -12.41 -12.22 8.62
CA ALA A 29 -11.44 -11.96 9.69
C ALA A 29 -10.71 -10.63 9.50
N PHE A 30 -10.29 -10.33 8.26
CA PHE A 30 -9.56 -9.11 7.92
C PHE A 30 -10.40 -7.86 8.19
N TYR A 31 -11.60 -7.79 7.62
CA TYR A 31 -12.51 -6.64 7.77
C TYR A 31 -13.20 -6.58 9.13
N GLY A 32 -13.41 -7.73 9.79
CA GLY A 32 -13.91 -7.78 11.16
C GLY A 32 -13.01 -7.03 12.14
N SER A 33 -11.68 -7.02 11.90
CA SER A 33 -10.74 -6.21 12.68
C SER A 33 -10.96 -4.70 12.57
N TYR A 34 -11.67 -4.27 11.52
CA TYR A 34 -12.07 -2.89 11.29
C TYR A 34 -13.53 -2.60 11.68
N GLY A 35 -14.25 -3.60 12.21
CA GLY A 35 -15.68 -3.49 12.52
C GLY A 35 -16.58 -3.53 11.28
N ILE A 36 -16.07 -4.03 10.15
CA ILE A 36 -16.81 -4.16 8.90
C ILE A 36 -17.19 -5.62 8.73
N ASP A 37 -18.48 -5.90 8.48
CA ASP A 37 -18.98 -7.24 8.19
C ASP A 37 -19.24 -7.41 6.68
N PRO A 38 -18.36 -8.12 5.94
CA PRO A 38 -18.53 -8.35 4.51
C PRO A 38 -19.73 -9.25 4.18
N THR A 39 -20.32 -9.96 5.16
CA THR A 39 -21.41 -10.90 4.93
C THR A 39 -22.78 -10.23 4.78
N LEU A 40 -22.86 -8.93 5.10
CA LEU A 40 -24.10 -8.14 5.01
C LEU A 40 -24.68 -8.09 3.58
N SER A 41 -23.84 -8.14 2.54
CA SER A 41 -24.31 -8.31 1.17
C SER A 41 -23.20 -8.81 0.22
N PRO A 42 -23.56 -9.56 -0.84
CA PRO A 42 -22.60 -9.94 -1.89
C PRO A 42 -21.95 -8.74 -2.59
N SER A 43 -22.69 -7.64 -2.77
CA SER A 43 -22.18 -6.40 -3.36
C SER A 43 -21.09 -5.77 -2.49
N LEU A 44 -21.32 -5.67 -1.18
CA LEU A 44 -20.30 -5.19 -0.23
C LEU A 44 -19.06 -6.10 -0.24
N ALA A 45 -19.28 -7.43 -0.23
CA ALA A 45 -18.18 -8.38 -0.29
C ALA A 45 -17.35 -8.24 -1.58
N SER A 46 -17.98 -7.90 -2.70
CA SER A 46 -17.30 -7.62 -3.97
C SER A 46 -16.48 -6.33 -3.89
N GLU A 47 -17.06 -5.23 -3.42
CA GLU A 47 -16.37 -3.94 -3.26
C GLU A 47 -15.16 -4.02 -2.34
N LEU A 48 -15.25 -4.84 -1.28
CA LEU A 48 -14.14 -5.04 -0.36
C LEU A 48 -13.05 -5.94 -0.95
N ARG A 49 -13.39 -7.01 -1.69
CA ARG A 49 -12.38 -7.91 -2.28
C ARG A 49 -11.65 -7.31 -3.48
N SER A 50 -12.31 -6.50 -4.29
CA SER A 50 -11.73 -5.88 -5.49
C SER A 50 -10.37 -5.20 -5.25
N PRO A 51 -10.20 -4.30 -4.26
CA PRO A 51 -8.89 -3.71 -3.96
C PRO A 51 -7.86 -4.73 -3.47
N GLY A 52 -8.29 -5.89 -2.94
CA GLY A 52 -7.39 -6.98 -2.54
C GLY A 52 -6.57 -7.52 -3.72
N VAL A 53 -7.18 -7.73 -4.88
CA VAL A 53 -6.46 -8.16 -6.10
C VAL A 53 -5.47 -7.09 -6.56
N LEU A 54 -5.87 -5.82 -6.51
CA LEU A 54 -5.00 -4.70 -6.86
C LEU A 54 -3.78 -4.64 -5.93
N LEU A 55 -3.99 -4.74 -4.61
CA LEU A 55 -2.93 -4.77 -3.59
C LEU A 55 -1.98 -5.95 -3.76
N THR A 56 -2.50 -7.15 -4.03
CA THR A 56 -1.66 -8.31 -4.32
C THR A 56 -0.84 -8.10 -5.59
N SER A 57 -1.46 -7.59 -6.66
CA SER A 57 -0.79 -7.35 -7.93
C SER A 57 0.32 -6.30 -7.82
N ILE A 58 0.07 -5.20 -7.10
CA ILE A 58 1.06 -4.14 -6.90
C ILE A 58 2.19 -4.62 -5.98
N GLY A 59 1.88 -5.44 -4.97
CA GLY A 59 2.88 -6.09 -4.12
C GLY A 59 3.81 -7.02 -4.90
N LEU A 60 3.26 -7.83 -5.82
CA LEU A 60 4.07 -8.64 -6.74
C LEU A 60 4.93 -7.76 -7.66
N PHE A 61 4.40 -6.64 -8.13
CA PHE A 61 5.17 -5.69 -8.94
C PHE A 61 6.32 -5.04 -8.15
N PHE A 62 6.11 -4.69 -6.89
CA PHE A 62 7.18 -4.21 -6.01
C PHE A 62 8.26 -5.27 -5.80
N ALA A 63 7.87 -6.53 -5.57
CA ALA A 63 8.79 -7.66 -5.46
C ALA A 63 9.61 -7.85 -6.75
N TYR A 64 8.97 -7.71 -7.92
CA TYR A 64 9.67 -7.75 -9.21
C TYR A 64 10.71 -6.62 -9.36
N GLY A 65 10.41 -5.41 -8.87
CA GLY A 65 11.36 -4.29 -8.83
C GLY A 65 12.61 -4.53 -7.98
N ILE A 66 12.56 -5.48 -7.03
CA ILE A 66 13.74 -5.88 -6.23
C ILE A 66 14.77 -6.57 -7.12
N ILE A 67 14.32 -7.53 -7.93
CA ILE A 67 15.18 -8.37 -8.77
C ILE A 67 15.48 -7.77 -10.14
N SER A 68 14.67 -6.82 -10.62
CA SER A 68 14.80 -6.26 -11.96
C SER A 68 15.29 -4.80 -11.92
N PRO A 69 16.59 -4.53 -12.19
CA PRO A 69 17.15 -3.18 -12.12
C PRO A 69 16.45 -2.18 -13.06
N ARG A 70 16.03 -2.65 -14.25
CA ARG A 70 15.31 -1.84 -15.24
C ARG A 70 13.97 -1.32 -14.71
N TRP A 71 13.29 -2.10 -13.87
CA TRP A 71 11.95 -1.77 -13.37
C TRP A 71 11.95 -1.19 -11.96
N ARG A 72 13.08 -1.24 -11.25
CA ARG A 72 13.19 -0.79 -9.86
C ARG A 72 12.71 0.63 -9.63
N ASN A 73 13.10 1.57 -10.49
CA ASN A 73 12.67 2.96 -10.34
C ASN A 73 11.17 3.12 -10.60
N PHE A 74 10.62 2.37 -11.56
CA PHE A 74 9.18 2.38 -11.83
C PHE A 74 8.39 1.76 -10.66
N ALA A 75 8.90 0.69 -10.05
CA ALA A 75 8.33 0.12 -8.83
C ALA A 75 8.33 1.11 -7.67
N LEU A 76 9.40 1.90 -7.51
CA LEU A 76 9.49 2.93 -6.47
C LEU A 76 8.52 4.09 -6.70
N TRP A 77 8.38 4.57 -7.95
CA TRP A 77 7.33 5.55 -8.32
C TRP A 77 5.94 5.02 -8.04
N THR A 78 5.67 3.77 -8.42
CA THR A 78 4.39 3.13 -8.19
C THR A 78 4.09 3.01 -6.69
N ALA A 79 5.09 2.67 -5.87
CA ALA A 79 4.96 2.63 -4.42
C ALA A 79 4.64 4.02 -3.83
N ALA A 80 5.33 5.08 -4.29
CA ALA A 80 5.04 6.45 -3.86
C ALA A 80 3.60 6.85 -4.15
N VAL A 81 3.16 6.68 -5.41
CA VAL A 81 1.80 7.03 -5.84
C VAL A 81 0.76 6.22 -5.09
N PHE A 82 0.97 4.90 -4.97
CA PHE A 82 0.02 4.00 -4.35
C PHE A 82 -0.17 4.31 -2.85
N TYR A 83 0.92 4.37 -2.09
CA TYR A 83 0.84 4.58 -0.64
C TYR A 83 0.46 6.00 -0.25
N LEU A 84 0.94 7.03 -0.97
CA LEU A 84 0.47 8.40 -0.74
C LEU A 84 -0.99 8.59 -1.19
N GLY A 85 -1.41 7.91 -2.27
CA GLY A 85 -2.80 7.90 -2.71
C GLY A 85 -3.74 7.33 -1.65
N TYR A 86 -3.39 6.20 -1.06
CA TYR A 86 -4.14 5.63 0.06
C TYR A 86 -4.13 6.55 1.29
N ALA A 87 -2.97 7.07 1.70
CA ALA A 87 -2.87 7.97 2.85
C ALA A 87 -3.70 9.26 2.67
N THR A 88 -3.71 9.83 1.46
CA THR A 88 -4.52 11.02 1.15
C THR A 88 -6.01 10.70 1.11
N ALA A 89 -6.41 9.56 0.56
CA ALA A 89 -7.80 9.09 0.62
C ALA A 89 -8.25 8.87 2.08
N ARG A 90 -7.40 8.33 2.95
CA ARG A 90 -7.67 8.19 4.39
C ARG A 90 -7.83 9.52 5.08
N ALA A 91 -6.96 10.49 4.79
CA ALA A 91 -7.08 11.84 5.34
C ALA A 91 -8.38 12.52 4.89
N LEU A 92 -8.76 12.34 3.62
CA LEU A 92 -10.02 12.84 3.08
C LEU A 92 -11.22 12.19 3.78
N SER A 93 -11.27 10.86 3.87
CA SER A 93 -12.33 10.15 4.60
C SER A 93 -12.37 10.49 6.08
N LEU A 94 -11.23 10.72 6.73
CA LEU A 94 -11.21 11.19 8.12
C LEU A 94 -11.90 12.57 8.26
N ALA A 95 -11.68 13.45 7.29
CA ALA A 95 -12.27 14.79 7.27
C ALA A 95 -13.76 14.80 6.91
N LEU A 96 -14.20 13.89 6.02
CA LEU A 96 -15.57 13.87 5.49
C LEU A 96 -16.48 12.87 6.22
N ASP A 97 -15.97 11.69 6.55
CA ASP A 97 -16.73 10.55 7.06
C ASP A 97 -16.54 10.34 8.58
N GLY A 98 -15.57 11.04 9.19
CA GLY A 98 -15.26 10.99 10.62
C GLY A 98 -14.20 9.96 10.99
N ILE A 99 -14.03 9.71 12.31
CA ILE A 99 -12.95 8.87 12.84
C ILE A 99 -13.24 7.38 12.58
N PRO A 100 -12.41 6.68 11.78
CA PRO A 100 -12.57 5.25 11.53
C PRO A 100 -12.01 4.42 12.70
N SER A 101 -12.10 3.09 12.59
CA SER A 101 -11.53 2.17 13.58
C SER A 101 -10.02 2.37 13.77
N THR A 102 -9.52 2.09 14.97
CA THR A 102 -8.09 2.22 15.31
C THR A 102 -7.19 1.46 14.33
N GLY A 103 -7.62 0.28 13.87
CA GLY A 103 -6.89 -0.50 12.87
C GLY A 103 -6.71 0.25 11.54
N LEU A 104 -7.72 1.00 11.10
CA LEU A 104 -7.66 1.82 9.89
C LEU A 104 -6.80 3.07 10.06
N LEU A 105 -6.80 3.68 11.25
CA LEU A 105 -5.90 4.80 11.57
C LEU A 105 -4.43 4.35 11.54
N VAL A 106 -4.13 3.19 12.13
CA VAL A 106 -2.78 2.59 12.11
C VAL A 106 -2.39 2.28 10.66
N ALA A 107 -3.27 1.66 9.87
CA ALA A 107 -3.02 1.41 8.46
C ALA A 107 -2.71 2.70 7.69
N GLY A 108 -3.50 3.77 7.89
CA GLY A 108 -3.27 5.08 7.28
C GLY A 108 -1.91 5.70 7.64
N ALA A 109 -1.47 5.55 8.89
CA ALA A 109 -0.14 6.01 9.31
C ALA A 109 0.98 5.22 8.63
N PHE A 110 0.83 3.89 8.49
CA PHE A 110 1.77 3.04 7.76
C PHE A 110 1.81 3.38 6.26
N GLU A 111 0.65 3.59 5.64
CA GLU A 111 0.53 4.03 4.25
C GLU A 111 1.29 5.35 4.05
N LEU A 112 1.06 6.34 4.92
CA LEU A 112 1.76 7.62 4.84
C LEU A 112 3.28 7.45 4.99
N ALA A 113 3.74 6.68 5.98
CA ALA A 113 5.15 6.44 6.23
C ALA A 113 5.84 5.76 5.02
N LEU A 114 5.21 4.73 4.45
CA LEU A 114 5.71 4.03 3.26
C LEU A 114 5.73 4.94 2.04
N GLY A 115 4.70 5.77 1.85
CA GLY A 115 4.62 6.72 0.75
C GLY A 115 5.70 7.80 0.82
N LEU A 116 5.89 8.40 2.00
CA LEU A 116 6.93 9.40 2.22
C LEU A 116 8.34 8.81 2.08
N ALA A 117 8.55 7.57 2.53
CA ALA A 117 9.82 6.88 2.35
C ALA A 117 10.14 6.65 0.87
N ALA A 118 9.17 6.24 0.04
CA ALA A 118 9.37 6.15 -1.41
C ALA A 118 9.68 7.51 -2.03
N ALA A 119 8.93 8.56 -1.68
CA ALA A 119 9.18 9.91 -2.19
C ALA A 119 10.59 10.41 -1.84
N ALA A 120 11.04 10.20 -0.59
CA ALA A 120 12.40 10.53 -0.17
C ALA A 120 13.47 9.77 -0.96
N LEU A 121 13.26 8.47 -1.20
CA LEU A 121 14.17 7.67 -2.03
C LEU A 121 14.23 8.15 -3.49
N LEU A 122 13.11 8.60 -4.05
CA LEU A 122 13.06 9.19 -5.39
C LEU A 122 13.81 10.52 -5.47
N LEU A 123 13.60 11.40 -4.49
CA LEU A 123 14.25 12.71 -4.43
C LEU A 123 15.77 12.59 -4.26
N THR A 124 16.22 11.63 -3.46
CA THR A 124 17.65 11.38 -3.24
C THR A 124 18.32 10.80 -4.49
N GLN A 125 17.65 9.94 -5.27
CA GLN A 125 18.16 9.43 -6.53
C GLN A 125 18.30 10.51 -7.62
N ARG A 126 17.37 11.47 -7.69
CA ARG A 126 17.45 12.58 -8.66
C ARG A 126 18.66 13.47 -8.43
N ARG A 127 18.97 13.79 -7.17
CA ARG A 127 20.12 14.64 -6.82
C ARG A 127 21.46 14.05 -7.24
N THR A 128 21.61 12.72 -7.25
CA THR A 128 22.84 12.04 -7.67
C THR A 128 23.06 12.06 -9.19
N ILE A 129 22.02 12.28 -10.00
CA ILE A 129 22.15 12.33 -11.47
C ILE A 129 22.58 13.74 -11.94
N THR A 130 22.25 14.78 -11.18
CA THR A 130 22.54 16.19 -11.51
C THR A 130 23.81 16.75 -10.88
N ALA A 131 24.51 15.98 -10.06
CA ALA A 131 25.77 16.35 -9.41
C ALA A 131 26.94 15.60 -10.07
#